data_AF-A0A9J7J1M2-F1
#
_entry.id   AF-A0A9J7J1M2-F1
#
_cell.length_a   1.000
_cell.length_b   1.000
_cell.length_c   1.000
_cell.angle_alpha   90.00
_cell.angle_beta   90.00
_cell.angle_gamma   90.00
#
_symmetry.space_group_name_H-M   'P 1'
#
loop_
_entity.id
_entity.type
_entity.pdbx_description
1 polymer ?
#
loop_
_entity_poly.entity_id
_entity_poly.type
_entity_poly.pdbx_seq_one_letter_code
_entity_poly.pdbx_strand_id
1 'polypeptide(L)'
;MRWSATPYRAKERANISCFIFIMFFAVFGFIILTELLPSKDPVTSNNSRSRSDHLQGWDSRSNAGGEESESPPPALIPLDAVWQPVGGTRFRFYVYSAYVERRTVAAVRIIAATKTRGADSVMCRLWLVNNRTLTLKAKVKAIRENWNLKFSATYVLCLLADSGVKPHETVGASVAVLATDKLNSLPTNLLIVQDTEPKPGIEENLHICVKPFHFSFNRFDWLVEWFEMNRLLGASHFYMYNQSLSSSVECLLEDYRKKGLITLLSWQLPILSKVEIRTEGQFAAFNDCLYRSMSRTGWLLVIDVDEVVFPRRERTLPALLTSLRASYQPRSKAPSAFLFRNAFFYLLWEDDSEVNSPLLMFRKTRRWSTPHSLKNRSKYALRPRDAVELGNHFVWELAPGASSIGVNTDRALLHHYRMNCEFGGVVCIQVPSTIDRTAHRWKDELLDRVTTQRKKLEAAGCVQKVVGQ
;
A
#
# COMPACT_ATOMS: atom_id res chain seq x y z
N MET A 1 -22.80 54.15 -23.53
CA MET A 1 -21.39 54.03 -23.97
C MET A 1 -20.94 52.59 -23.85
N ARG A 2 -20.81 51.88 -24.97
CA ARG A 2 -20.16 50.55 -25.04
C ARG A 2 -18.68 50.77 -25.34
N TRP A 3 -17.80 50.24 -24.52
CA TRP A 3 -16.35 50.21 -24.80
C TRP A 3 -15.99 48.83 -25.35
N SER A 4 -15.49 48.80 -26.59
CA SER A 4 -14.88 47.62 -27.22
C SER A 4 -13.39 47.56 -26.86
N ALA A 5 -12.94 46.45 -26.27
CA ALA A 5 -11.52 46.15 -26.13
C ALA A 5 -10.98 45.58 -27.46
N THR A 6 -9.77 46.03 -27.83
CA THR A 6 -9.12 45.89 -29.13
C THR A 6 -8.63 44.46 -29.48
N PRO A 7 -8.49 44.10 -30.78
CA PRO A 7 -8.21 42.72 -31.24
C PRO A 7 -6.72 42.31 -31.25
N TYR A 8 -5.81 43.14 -30.72
CA TYR A 8 -4.37 42.96 -30.92
C TYR A 8 -3.75 41.84 -30.05
N ARG A 9 -4.23 41.67 -28.81
CA ARG A 9 -3.67 40.69 -27.83
C ARG A 9 -3.99 39.22 -28.10
N ALA A 10 -4.99 38.92 -28.92
CA ALA A 10 -5.36 37.54 -29.24
C ALA A 10 -4.45 36.93 -30.32
N LYS A 11 -3.97 37.76 -31.26
CA LYS A 11 -3.12 37.33 -32.39
C LYS A 11 -1.71 36.96 -31.94
N GLU A 12 -1.18 37.67 -30.94
CA GLU A 12 0.14 37.44 -30.34
C GLU A 12 0.20 36.11 -29.57
N ARG A 13 -0.86 35.78 -28.81
CA ARG A 13 -0.95 34.50 -28.07
C ARG A 13 -1.10 33.28 -28.99
N ALA A 14 -1.80 33.43 -30.11
CA ALA A 14 -1.93 32.37 -31.11
C ALA A 14 -0.59 32.09 -31.82
N ASN A 15 0.18 33.14 -32.14
CA ASN A 15 1.48 33.00 -32.77
C ASN A 15 2.51 32.35 -31.84
N ILE A 16 2.53 32.71 -30.55
CA ILE A 16 3.42 32.08 -29.56
C ILE A 16 3.04 30.61 -29.33
N SER A 17 1.75 30.27 -29.31
CA SER A 17 1.29 28.89 -29.14
C SER A 17 1.63 28.02 -30.37
N CYS A 18 1.56 28.58 -31.58
CA CYS A 18 1.95 27.89 -32.81
C CYS A 18 3.48 27.63 -32.85
N PHE A 19 4.28 28.60 -32.41
CA PHE A 19 5.74 28.48 -32.38
C PHE A 19 6.23 27.40 -31.39
N ILE A 20 5.62 27.32 -30.21
CA ILE A 20 5.91 26.28 -29.21
C ILE A 20 5.52 24.89 -29.75
N PHE A 21 4.41 24.79 -30.48
CA PHE A 21 3.97 23.53 -31.08
C PHE A 21 4.97 23.05 -32.15
N ILE A 22 5.42 23.94 -33.05
CA ILE A 22 6.41 23.61 -34.10
C ILE A 22 7.75 23.17 -33.47
N MET A 23 8.22 23.87 -32.44
CA MET A 23 9.46 23.51 -31.74
C MET A 23 9.35 22.15 -31.03
N PHE A 24 8.20 21.82 -30.44
CA PHE A 24 7.97 20.52 -29.80
C PHE A 24 8.09 19.37 -30.80
N PHE A 25 7.49 19.50 -31.99
CA PHE A 25 7.59 18.46 -33.03
C PHE A 25 8.95 18.42 -33.74
N ALA A 26 9.65 19.54 -33.89
CA ALA A 26 11.00 19.55 -34.44
C ALA A 26 12.00 18.82 -33.53
N VAL A 27 11.93 19.04 -32.22
CA VAL A 27 12.78 18.35 -31.23
C VAL A 27 12.43 16.86 -31.15
N PHE A 28 11.14 16.51 -31.17
CA PHE A 28 10.72 15.10 -31.16
C PHE A 28 11.09 14.37 -32.46
N GLY A 29 11.00 15.05 -33.60
CA GLY A 29 11.43 14.52 -34.89
C GLY A 29 12.94 14.27 -34.96
N PHE A 30 13.74 15.16 -34.36
CA PHE A 30 15.20 14.99 -34.29
C PHE A 30 15.60 13.79 -33.41
N ILE A 31 14.90 13.57 -32.29
CA ILE A 31 15.13 12.43 -31.39
C ILE A 31 14.81 11.10 -32.09
N ILE A 32 13.70 11.03 -32.84
CA ILE A 32 13.34 9.82 -33.60
C ILE A 32 14.30 9.59 -34.77
N LEU A 33 14.81 10.64 -35.42
CA LEU A 33 15.80 10.51 -36.50
C LEU A 33 17.14 9.99 -35.99
N THR A 34 17.55 10.32 -34.75
CA THR A 34 18.77 9.79 -34.15
C THR A 34 18.67 8.34 -33.70
N GLU A 35 17.47 7.80 -33.45
CA GLU A 35 17.28 6.37 -33.12
C GLU A 35 17.11 5.46 -34.35
N LEU A 36 16.95 6.03 -35.55
CA LEU A 36 16.74 5.28 -36.80
C LEU A 36 17.99 5.15 -37.70
N LEU A 37 19.14 5.67 -37.28
CA LEU A 37 20.41 5.52 -38.01
C LEU A 37 21.27 4.41 -37.37
N PRO A 38 21.44 3.24 -38.01
CA PRO A 38 22.35 2.22 -37.53
C PRO A 38 23.81 2.67 -37.77
N SER A 39 24.59 2.74 -36.69
CA SER A 39 26.05 2.73 -36.75
C SER A 39 26.49 1.44 -37.45
N LYS A 40 27.04 1.59 -38.65
CA LYS A 40 27.80 0.57 -39.37
C LYS A 40 29.20 0.53 -38.77
N ASP A 41 29.65 -0.65 -38.36
CA ASP A 41 31.06 -1.04 -38.37
C ASP A 41 31.17 -2.52 -38.79
N PRO A 42 32.30 -2.94 -39.40
CA PRO A 42 32.28 -3.78 -40.59
C PRO A 42 32.29 -5.29 -40.33
N VAL A 43 31.68 -5.98 -41.28
CA VAL A 43 31.62 -7.43 -41.48
C VAL A 43 33.00 -7.99 -41.84
N THR A 44 33.40 -9.09 -41.20
CA THR A 44 34.22 -10.13 -41.84
C THR A 44 33.46 -11.45 -41.84
N SER A 45 33.25 -11.96 -43.05
CA SER A 45 32.58 -13.21 -43.37
C SER A 45 33.50 -14.40 -43.23
N ASN A 46 32.97 -15.57 -42.82
CA ASN A 46 33.13 -16.76 -43.66
C ASN A 46 32.08 -17.85 -43.37
N ASN A 47 31.57 -18.39 -44.46
CA ASN A 47 30.59 -19.47 -44.60
C ASN A 47 31.17 -20.84 -44.20
N SER A 48 30.34 -21.75 -43.70
CA SER A 48 30.01 -23.01 -44.41
C SER A 48 29.04 -23.94 -43.65
N ARG A 49 27.92 -24.22 -44.33
CA ARG A 49 27.19 -25.50 -44.51
C ARG A 49 27.23 -26.62 -43.46
N SER A 50 26.01 -27.05 -43.10
CA SER A 50 25.49 -28.43 -43.03
C SER A 50 26.07 -29.41 -41.99
N ARG A 51 25.22 -29.81 -41.02
CA ARG A 51 24.76 -31.21 -40.90
C ARG A 51 23.65 -31.36 -39.86
N SER A 52 22.59 -32.07 -40.26
CA SER A 52 21.66 -32.77 -39.37
C SER A 52 22.43 -33.85 -38.60
N ASP A 53 22.14 -34.03 -37.30
CA ASP A 53 22.00 -35.38 -36.75
C ASP A 53 21.14 -35.41 -35.49
N HIS A 54 20.37 -36.50 -35.44
CA HIS A 54 19.36 -36.91 -34.48
C HIS A 54 20.01 -37.59 -33.25
N LEU A 55 19.28 -37.54 -32.12
CA LEU A 55 19.13 -38.58 -31.09
C LEU A 55 20.40 -39.18 -30.42
N GLN A 56 20.54 -38.93 -29.11
CA GLN A 56 20.58 -39.90 -28.01
C GLN A 56 21.18 -39.18 -26.78
N GLY A 57 20.45 -39.07 -25.67
CA GLY A 57 20.45 -40.12 -24.65
C GLY A 57 21.53 -39.78 -23.62
N TRP A 58 21.20 -38.92 -22.64
CA TRP A 58 22.07 -38.73 -21.49
C TRP A 58 21.54 -39.54 -20.31
N ASP A 59 22.21 -40.67 -20.14
CA ASP A 59 22.11 -41.56 -19.00
C ASP A 59 22.32 -40.83 -17.68
N SER A 60 21.47 -41.22 -16.75
CA SER A 60 21.57 -40.93 -15.33
C SER A 60 22.86 -41.53 -14.78
N ARG A 61 23.72 -40.69 -14.19
CA ARG A 61 24.69 -41.13 -13.19
C ARG A 61 24.34 -40.52 -11.85
N SER A 62 23.65 -41.35 -11.07
CA SER A 62 23.57 -41.27 -9.62
C SER A 62 24.98 -41.36 -9.02
N ASN A 63 25.47 -40.26 -8.44
CA ASN A 63 26.50 -40.34 -7.41
C ASN A 63 25.81 -40.23 -6.05
N ALA A 64 25.72 -41.38 -5.38
CA ALA A 64 25.53 -41.46 -3.95
C ALA A 64 26.88 -41.20 -3.26
N GLY A 65 26.90 -40.35 -2.23
CA GLY A 65 28.06 -40.20 -1.35
C GLY A 65 28.29 -38.75 -0.92
N GLY A 66 27.76 -38.40 0.25
CA GLY A 66 28.10 -37.18 0.98
C GLY A 66 26.99 -36.84 1.98
N GLU A 67 27.14 -37.28 3.22
CA GLU A 67 26.31 -36.83 4.35
C GLU A 67 26.23 -35.30 4.35
N GLU A 68 25.01 -34.79 4.15
CA GLU A 68 24.70 -33.36 4.26
C GLU A 68 24.98 -32.93 5.70
N SER A 69 26.10 -32.24 5.92
CA SER A 69 26.35 -31.55 7.17
C SER A 69 25.30 -30.43 7.31
N GLU A 70 24.31 -30.70 8.14
CA GLU A 70 23.28 -29.77 8.61
C GLU A 70 23.97 -28.47 9.06
N SER A 71 23.80 -27.38 8.29
CA SER A 71 24.21 -26.07 8.80
C SER A 71 23.28 -25.74 9.97
N PRO A 72 23.79 -25.53 11.20
CA PRO A 72 22.94 -25.22 12.33
C PRO A 72 22.12 -23.96 12.04
N PRO A 73 20.92 -23.82 12.62
CA PRO A 73 20.14 -22.60 12.49
C PRO A 73 21.01 -21.40 12.87
N PRO A 74 20.90 -20.26 12.17
CA PRO A 74 21.74 -19.10 12.46
C PRO A 74 21.66 -18.72 13.94
N ALA A 75 22.75 -18.19 14.51
CA ALA A 75 22.72 -17.54 15.83
C ALA A 75 21.81 -16.29 15.87
N LEU A 76 21.19 -15.94 14.73
CA LEU A 76 20.22 -14.86 14.59
C LEU A 76 18.83 -15.37 14.96
N ILE A 77 18.13 -14.61 15.80
CA ILE A 77 16.73 -14.86 16.12
C ILE A 77 15.88 -14.30 14.96
N PRO A 78 14.91 -15.07 14.41
CA PRO A 78 14.01 -14.55 13.39
C PRO A 78 13.24 -13.33 13.90
N LEU A 79 13.25 -12.23 13.15
CA LEU A 79 12.53 -11.00 13.50
C LEU A 79 11.41 -10.77 12.48
N ASP A 80 10.24 -10.35 12.97
CA ASP A 80 9.15 -9.80 12.14
C ASP A 80 9.08 -8.28 12.32
N ALA A 81 8.55 -7.60 11.29
CA ALA A 81 8.22 -6.19 11.32
C ALA A 81 9.39 -5.24 11.60
N VAL A 82 10.59 -5.61 11.14
CA VAL A 82 11.80 -4.79 11.20
C VAL A 82 12.52 -4.88 9.86
N TRP A 83 12.96 -3.73 9.33
CA TRP A 83 13.76 -3.70 8.10
C TRP A 83 15.15 -4.28 8.34
N GLN A 84 15.50 -5.31 7.58
CA GLN A 84 16.78 -6.02 7.69
C GLN A 84 17.53 -5.96 6.37
N PRO A 85 18.85 -5.68 6.35
CA PRO A 85 19.62 -5.60 5.13
C PRO A 85 19.88 -6.99 4.53
N VAL A 86 19.92 -7.06 3.20
CA VAL A 86 20.47 -8.21 2.45
C VAL A 86 21.92 -7.90 2.14
N GLY A 87 22.85 -8.54 2.86
CA GLY A 87 24.28 -8.34 2.70
C GLY A 87 24.79 -8.83 1.35
N GLY A 88 25.83 -8.16 0.82
CA GLY A 88 26.48 -8.54 -0.43
C GLY A 88 25.76 -8.09 -1.71
N THR A 89 24.64 -7.36 -1.62
CA THR A 89 23.99 -6.74 -2.79
C THR A 89 24.71 -5.47 -3.23
N ARG A 90 24.65 -5.14 -4.53
CA ARG A 90 25.28 -3.93 -5.09
C ARG A 90 24.52 -2.66 -4.70
N PHE A 91 23.20 -2.77 -4.58
CA PHE A 91 22.33 -1.68 -4.18
C PHE A 91 21.71 -1.97 -2.81
N ARG A 92 21.19 -0.92 -2.16
CA ARG A 92 20.40 -1.08 -0.94
C ARG A 92 19.26 -2.07 -1.19
N PHE A 93 19.20 -3.10 -0.36
CA PHE A 93 18.20 -4.15 -0.42
C PHE A 93 17.81 -4.49 1.01
N TYR A 94 16.54 -4.27 1.35
CA TYR A 94 16.01 -4.57 2.66
C TYR A 94 14.80 -5.49 2.56
N VAL A 95 14.66 -6.39 3.52
CA VAL A 95 13.50 -7.27 3.70
C VAL A 95 12.81 -6.93 5.03
N TYR A 96 11.50 -7.16 5.13
CA TYR A 96 10.69 -6.70 6.27
C TYR A 96 9.85 -7.80 6.92
N SER A 97 9.11 -8.55 6.13
CA SER A 97 8.18 -9.59 6.60
C SER A 97 8.00 -10.67 5.54
N ALA A 98 7.70 -11.90 5.97
CA ALA A 98 7.54 -13.06 5.08
C ALA A 98 6.18 -13.75 5.32
N TYR A 99 5.54 -14.17 4.23
CA TYR A 99 4.20 -14.75 4.24
C TYR A 99 4.12 -15.93 3.28
N VAL A 100 3.32 -16.93 3.63
CA VAL A 100 2.99 -18.02 2.71
C VAL A 100 2.08 -17.51 1.58
N GLU A 101 2.43 -17.80 0.33
CA GLU A 101 1.59 -17.54 -0.85
C GLU A 101 1.03 -18.86 -1.41
N ARG A 102 -0.30 -18.91 -1.54
CA ARG A 102 -1.06 -20.09 -1.98
C ARG A 102 -1.88 -19.84 -3.24
N ARG A 103 -2.12 -18.57 -3.58
CA ARG A 103 -3.21 -18.17 -4.47
C ARG A 103 -2.74 -17.93 -5.89
N THR A 104 -1.54 -17.38 -6.06
CA THR A 104 -0.98 -17.04 -7.37
C THR A 104 0.13 -17.98 -7.80
N VAL A 105 1.04 -18.30 -6.88
CA VAL A 105 2.21 -19.15 -7.12
C VAL A 105 2.59 -19.78 -5.79
N ALA A 106 2.99 -21.06 -5.80
CA ALA A 106 3.51 -21.71 -4.61
C ALA A 106 4.86 -21.09 -4.23
N ALA A 107 4.85 -20.21 -3.22
CA ALA A 107 6.03 -19.45 -2.82
C ALA A 107 5.96 -18.99 -1.36
N VAL A 108 7.11 -18.65 -0.80
CA VAL A 108 7.19 -17.70 0.32
C VAL A 108 7.36 -16.30 -0.28
N ARG A 109 6.44 -15.40 0.08
CA ARG A 109 6.44 -14.00 -0.36
C ARG A 109 7.00 -13.12 0.73
N ILE A 110 8.06 -12.40 0.40
CA ILE A 110 8.72 -11.48 1.32
C ILE A 110 8.46 -10.04 0.86
N ILE A 111 8.04 -9.19 1.78
CA ILE A 111 7.96 -7.74 1.59
C ILE A 111 9.37 -7.16 1.69
N ALA A 112 9.79 -6.42 0.67
CA ALA A 112 11.14 -5.91 0.55
C ALA A 112 11.15 -4.50 -0.09
N ALA A 113 12.30 -3.83 -0.02
CA ALA A 113 12.57 -2.59 -0.71
C ALA A 113 13.97 -2.64 -1.33
N THR A 114 14.06 -2.43 -2.65
CA THR A 114 15.34 -2.42 -3.38
C THR A 114 15.22 -1.58 -4.66
N LYS A 115 16.27 -1.58 -5.48
CA LYS A 115 16.36 -0.81 -6.72
C LYS A 115 15.20 -1.18 -7.66
N THR A 116 14.51 -0.17 -8.20
CA THR A 116 13.30 -0.38 -8.99
C THR A 116 13.53 -1.18 -10.27
N ARG A 117 14.66 -0.92 -10.96
CA ARG A 117 15.06 -1.61 -12.20
C ARG A 117 16.45 -2.19 -12.06
N GLY A 118 16.63 -3.44 -12.50
CA GLY A 118 17.91 -4.14 -12.38
C GLY A 118 18.30 -4.38 -10.92
N ALA A 119 17.34 -4.79 -10.10
CA ALA A 119 17.61 -5.27 -8.75
C ALA A 119 18.57 -6.47 -8.78
N ASP A 120 19.31 -6.67 -7.70
CA ASP A 120 20.19 -7.82 -7.56
C ASP A 120 19.41 -9.14 -7.56
N SER A 121 19.96 -10.16 -8.24
CA SER A 121 19.47 -11.52 -8.11
C SER A 121 19.78 -12.03 -6.71
N VAL A 122 18.81 -12.68 -6.09
CA VAL A 122 18.93 -13.20 -4.72
C VAL A 122 18.40 -14.62 -4.62
N MET A 123 18.85 -15.31 -3.59
CA MET A 123 18.42 -16.67 -3.20
C MET A 123 17.68 -16.59 -1.88
N CYS A 124 16.78 -17.54 -1.63
CA CYS A 124 16.15 -17.72 -0.34
C CYS A 124 16.67 -18.98 0.32
N ARG A 125 17.22 -18.88 1.53
CA ARG A 125 17.50 -20.04 2.37
C ARG A 125 16.36 -20.21 3.38
N LEU A 126 15.68 -21.34 3.33
CA LEU A 126 14.58 -21.69 4.23
C LEU A 126 15.05 -22.77 5.19
N TRP A 127 14.75 -22.59 6.47
CA TRP A 127 14.86 -23.62 7.51
C TRP A 127 13.45 -23.99 7.94
N LEU A 128 13.01 -25.17 7.52
CA LEU A 128 11.68 -25.69 7.81
C LEU A 128 11.59 -26.20 9.25
N VAL A 129 10.36 -26.29 9.75
CA VAL A 129 10.08 -26.78 11.12
C VAL A 129 10.49 -28.24 11.32
N ASN A 130 10.60 -29.02 10.24
CA ASN A 130 11.07 -30.41 10.24
C ASN A 130 12.60 -30.53 10.06
N ASN A 131 13.36 -29.47 10.36
CA ASN A 131 14.82 -29.36 10.23
C ASN A 131 15.40 -29.45 8.81
N ARG A 132 14.57 -29.60 7.77
CA ARG A 132 15.05 -29.54 6.39
C ARG A 132 15.46 -28.11 6.02
N THR A 133 16.63 -27.98 5.42
CA THR A 133 17.12 -26.70 4.89
C THR A 133 17.08 -26.71 3.36
N LEU A 134 16.58 -25.62 2.76
CA LEU A 134 16.44 -25.49 1.30
C LEU A 134 17.02 -24.17 0.84
N THR A 135 17.72 -24.17 -0.29
CA THR A 135 18.14 -22.93 -0.96
C THR A 135 17.42 -22.83 -2.30
N LEU A 136 16.54 -21.83 -2.43
CA LEU A 136 15.65 -21.62 -3.56
C LEU A 136 16.05 -20.37 -4.34
N LYS A 137 15.86 -20.39 -5.65
CA LYS A 137 15.96 -19.17 -6.46
C LYS A 137 14.80 -18.23 -6.11
N ALA A 138 15.10 -16.94 -5.97
CA ALA A 138 14.08 -15.95 -5.71
C ALA A 138 13.77 -15.11 -6.96
N LYS A 139 12.50 -14.75 -7.14
CA LYS A 139 12.08 -13.75 -8.13
C LYS A 139 11.79 -12.42 -7.44
N VAL A 140 12.56 -11.40 -7.75
CA VAL A 140 12.34 -10.03 -7.27
C VAL A 140 11.38 -9.30 -8.22
N LYS A 141 10.19 -8.94 -7.74
CA LYS A 141 9.15 -8.22 -8.50
C LYS A 141 8.88 -6.87 -7.86
N ALA A 142 9.18 -5.79 -8.57
CA ALA A 142 8.80 -4.45 -8.11
C ALA A 142 7.28 -4.28 -8.08
N ILE A 143 6.78 -3.62 -7.03
CA ILE A 143 5.39 -3.17 -6.97
C ILE A 143 5.16 -2.13 -8.08
N ARG A 144 4.00 -2.22 -8.75
CA ARG A 144 3.68 -1.45 -9.95
C ARG A 144 3.63 0.05 -9.67
N GLU A 145 3.08 0.44 -8.53
CA GLU A 145 3.09 1.83 -8.08
C GLU A 145 4.45 2.20 -7.48
N ASN A 146 5.39 2.62 -8.34
CA ASN A 146 6.75 2.98 -7.93
C ASN A 146 7.22 4.35 -8.42
N TRP A 147 6.44 5.00 -9.30
CA TRP A 147 6.73 6.33 -9.83
C TRP A 147 8.08 6.44 -10.55
N ASN A 148 8.65 5.33 -11.03
CA ASN A 148 10.00 5.23 -11.60
C ASN A 148 11.11 5.83 -10.70
N LEU A 149 10.90 5.87 -9.39
CA LEU A 149 11.93 6.30 -8.43
C LEU A 149 13.09 5.30 -8.40
N LYS A 150 14.23 5.72 -7.84
CA LYS A 150 15.46 4.90 -7.77
C LYS A 150 15.22 3.57 -7.04
N PHE A 151 14.49 3.62 -5.93
CA PHE A 151 14.09 2.45 -5.15
C PHE A 151 12.57 2.34 -5.07
N SER A 152 12.08 1.11 -4.93
CA SER A 152 10.66 0.82 -4.79
C SER A 152 10.43 -0.30 -3.78
N ALA A 153 9.18 -0.41 -3.36
CA ALA A 153 8.72 -1.60 -2.67
C ALA A 153 8.71 -2.77 -3.67
N THR A 154 9.08 -3.96 -3.22
CA THR A 154 9.22 -5.16 -4.03
C THR A 154 8.71 -6.39 -3.27
N TYR A 155 8.30 -7.40 -4.03
CA TYR A 155 8.17 -8.76 -3.54
C TYR A 155 9.42 -9.56 -3.86
N VAL A 156 9.98 -10.25 -2.88
CA VAL A 156 10.91 -11.36 -3.12
C VAL A 156 10.11 -12.65 -3.01
N LEU A 157 9.96 -13.36 -4.13
CA LEU A 157 9.20 -14.62 -4.21
C LEU A 157 10.17 -15.80 -4.20
N CYS A 158 10.27 -16.48 -3.07
CA CYS A 158 11.02 -17.73 -2.94
C CYS A 158 10.18 -18.85 -3.55
N LEU A 159 10.50 -19.26 -4.77
CA LEU A 159 9.67 -20.19 -5.53
C LEU A 159 9.81 -21.60 -4.98
N LEU A 160 8.69 -22.23 -4.61
CA LEU A 160 8.67 -23.61 -4.08
C LEU A 160 8.50 -24.66 -5.18
N ALA A 161 8.36 -24.24 -6.44
CA ALA A 161 8.32 -25.14 -7.57
C ALA A 161 9.53 -26.08 -7.55
N ASP A 162 9.30 -27.36 -7.81
CA ASP A 162 10.33 -28.41 -7.87
C ASP A 162 11.12 -28.65 -6.58
N SER A 163 10.75 -28.01 -5.46
CA SER A 163 11.41 -28.19 -4.15
C SER A 163 10.89 -29.41 -3.36
N GLY A 164 9.79 -30.01 -3.80
CA GLY A 164 9.09 -31.04 -3.05
C GLY A 164 8.41 -30.54 -1.76
N VAL A 165 8.32 -29.21 -1.55
CA VAL A 165 7.71 -28.60 -0.37
C VAL A 165 6.45 -27.86 -0.72
N LYS A 166 5.36 -28.18 -0.03
CA LYS A 166 4.07 -27.49 -0.21
C LYS A 166 4.06 -26.18 0.59
N PRO A 167 3.31 -25.15 0.15
CA PRO A 167 3.26 -23.86 0.84
C PRO A 167 2.94 -23.94 2.33
N HIS A 168 2.02 -24.81 2.76
CA HIS A 168 1.65 -24.94 4.18
C HIS A 168 2.78 -25.49 5.06
N GLU A 169 3.73 -26.24 4.50
CA GLU A 169 4.90 -26.76 5.23
C GLU A 169 5.90 -25.64 5.56
N THR A 170 5.78 -24.47 4.91
CA THR A 170 6.62 -23.31 5.19
C THR A 170 6.09 -22.44 6.32
N VAL A 171 4.88 -22.68 6.83
CA VAL A 171 4.34 -21.91 7.96
C VAL A 171 5.22 -22.12 9.20
N GLY A 172 5.67 -21.02 9.81
CA GLY A 172 6.58 -21.07 10.96
C GLY A 172 8.03 -21.38 10.61
N ALA A 173 8.36 -21.59 9.33
CA ALA A 173 9.74 -21.71 8.89
C ALA A 173 10.48 -20.36 9.03
N SER A 174 11.80 -20.42 9.17
CA SER A 174 12.65 -19.23 9.06
C SER A 174 13.15 -19.09 7.62
N VAL A 175 13.26 -17.85 7.13
CA VAL A 175 13.77 -17.56 5.78
C VAL A 175 14.76 -16.40 5.80
N ALA A 176 15.87 -16.57 5.10
CA ALA A 176 16.85 -15.52 4.83
C ALA A 176 16.97 -15.29 3.33
N VAL A 177 17.13 -14.03 2.93
CA VAL A 177 17.45 -13.63 1.57
C VAL A 177 18.96 -13.38 1.46
N LEU A 178 19.59 -13.95 0.44
CA LEU A 178 21.04 -13.96 0.24
C LEU A 178 21.39 -13.45 -1.16
N ALA A 179 22.47 -12.67 -1.29
CA ALA A 179 22.99 -12.24 -2.59
C ALA A 179 23.75 -13.35 -3.35
N THR A 180 24.00 -14.50 -2.71
CA THR A 180 24.78 -15.62 -3.27
C THR A 180 24.14 -16.96 -2.87
N ASP A 181 24.41 -17.98 -3.67
CA ASP A 181 24.03 -19.38 -3.44
C ASP A 181 25.07 -20.17 -2.62
N LYS A 182 26.22 -19.57 -2.28
CA LYS A 182 27.27 -20.24 -1.48
C LYS A 182 26.72 -20.74 -0.15
N LEU A 183 26.85 -22.04 0.10
CA LEU A 183 26.29 -22.72 1.28
C LEU A 183 26.77 -22.09 2.60
N ASN A 184 28.04 -21.71 2.68
CA ASN A 184 28.66 -21.14 3.89
C ASN A 184 28.45 -19.62 4.05
N SER A 185 27.63 -18.98 3.21
CA SER A 185 27.29 -17.57 3.40
C SER A 185 26.41 -17.40 4.63
N LEU A 186 26.85 -16.57 5.57
CA LEU A 186 26.07 -16.21 6.75
C LEU A 186 25.00 -15.18 6.37
N PRO A 187 23.73 -15.40 6.74
CA PRO A 187 22.66 -14.45 6.46
C PRO A 187 22.81 -13.20 7.33
N THR A 188 22.48 -12.04 6.76
CA THR A 188 22.39 -10.75 7.48
C THR A 188 20.96 -10.39 7.87
N ASN A 189 20.00 -11.25 7.53
CA ASN A 189 18.58 -11.11 7.78
C ASN A 189 17.97 -12.48 8.07
N LEU A 190 16.95 -12.52 8.90
CA LEU A 190 16.18 -13.72 9.20
C LEU A 190 14.74 -13.33 9.52
N LEU A 191 13.80 -13.86 8.75
CA LEU A 191 12.36 -13.61 8.89
C LEU A 191 11.64 -14.90 9.27
N ILE A 192 10.54 -14.75 10.01
CA ILE A 192 9.58 -15.84 10.24
C ILE A 192 8.51 -15.83 9.14
N VAL A 193 8.20 -17.00 8.59
CA VAL A 193 7.16 -17.16 7.57
C VAL A 193 5.78 -17.26 8.22
N GLN A 194 4.96 -16.24 8.01
CA GLN A 194 3.63 -16.11 8.60
C GLN A 194 2.55 -16.76 7.74
N ASP A 195 1.55 -17.31 8.42
CA ASP A 195 0.39 -17.88 7.75
C ASP A 195 -0.60 -16.81 7.27
N THR A 196 -1.14 -17.04 6.07
CA THR A 196 -2.17 -16.23 5.40
C THR A 196 -3.53 -16.93 5.35
N GLU A 197 -3.64 -18.15 5.90
CA GLU A 197 -4.90 -18.90 5.97
C GLU A 197 -5.91 -18.18 6.88
N PRO A 198 -7.16 -17.95 6.43
CA PRO A 198 -8.19 -17.27 7.21
C PRO A 198 -8.59 -18.08 8.45
N LYS A 199 -8.60 -17.43 9.61
CA LYS A 199 -9.18 -18.02 10.83
C LYS A 199 -10.72 -18.04 10.73
N PRO A 200 -11.39 -19.01 11.38
CA PRO A 200 -12.86 -19.01 11.46
C PRO A 200 -13.41 -17.76 12.17
N GLY A 201 -14.55 -17.24 11.71
CA GLY A 201 -15.28 -16.17 12.38
C GLY A 201 -14.74 -14.76 12.13
N ILE A 202 -13.97 -14.56 11.06
CA ILE A 202 -13.39 -13.26 10.69
C ILE A 202 -14.20 -12.51 9.63
N GLU A 203 -15.22 -13.15 9.05
CA GLU A 203 -15.90 -12.70 7.82
C GLU A 203 -16.50 -11.30 7.92
N GLU A 204 -16.98 -10.91 9.10
CA GLU A 204 -17.58 -9.59 9.34
C GLU A 204 -16.58 -8.56 9.89
N ASN A 205 -15.37 -8.98 10.26
CA ASN A 205 -14.36 -8.07 10.74
C ASN A 205 -13.94 -7.10 9.64
N LEU A 206 -13.74 -5.85 10.03
CA LEU A 206 -13.19 -4.80 9.19
C LEU A 206 -11.92 -4.27 9.83
N HIS A 207 -10.80 -4.48 9.17
CA HIS A 207 -9.53 -3.88 9.57
C HIS A 207 -9.19 -2.69 8.66
N ILE A 208 -8.40 -1.76 9.16
CA ILE A 208 -7.95 -0.58 8.41
C ILE A 208 -6.42 -0.57 8.28
N CYS A 209 -5.92 -0.34 7.06
CA CYS A 209 -4.52 -0.02 6.80
C CYS A 209 -4.37 1.49 6.61
N VAL A 210 -3.40 2.09 7.28
CA VAL A 210 -2.98 3.47 7.01
C VAL A 210 -1.55 3.54 6.51
N LYS A 211 -1.22 4.62 5.81
CA LYS A 211 0.18 4.91 5.41
C LYS A 211 1.08 5.16 6.62
N PRO A 212 2.41 5.06 6.48
CA PRO A 212 3.34 5.37 7.54
C PRO A 212 3.21 6.79 8.09
N PHE A 213 3.26 6.91 9.42
CA PHE A 213 3.35 8.20 10.10
C PHE A 213 4.76 8.74 10.02
N HIS A 214 4.91 9.97 9.55
CA HIS A 214 6.19 10.59 9.24
C HIS A 214 6.22 12.07 9.65
N PHE A 215 7.41 12.69 9.67
CA PHE A 215 7.62 14.12 10.00
C PHE A 215 7.03 14.54 11.36
N SER A 216 7.26 13.75 12.41
CA SER A 216 6.74 14.02 13.77
C SER A 216 5.24 14.30 13.75
N PHE A 217 4.47 13.34 13.22
CA PHE A 217 3.03 13.51 13.07
C PHE A 217 2.39 13.85 14.42
N ASN A 218 1.77 15.03 14.50
CA ASN A 218 1.30 15.64 15.75
C ASN A 218 -0.13 16.16 15.65
N ARG A 219 -1.07 15.29 15.29
CA ARG A 219 -2.50 15.64 15.14
C ARG A 219 -3.35 14.81 16.09
N PHE A 220 -3.11 14.98 17.38
CA PHE A 220 -3.73 14.20 18.45
C PHE A 220 -5.27 14.22 18.39
N ASP A 221 -5.90 15.40 18.47
CA ASP A 221 -7.37 15.52 18.52
C ASP A 221 -8.05 14.96 17.27
N TRP A 222 -7.46 15.26 16.12
CA TRP A 222 -7.90 14.72 14.84
C TRP A 222 -7.86 13.19 14.83
N LEU A 223 -6.77 12.62 15.32
CA LEU A 223 -6.57 11.18 15.28
C LEU A 223 -7.52 10.47 16.25
N VAL A 224 -7.81 11.03 17.42
CA VAL A 224 -8.86 10.53 18.33
C VAL A 224 -10.22 10.50 17.63
N GLU A 225 -10.61 11.60 16.98
CA GLU A 225 -11.88 11.69 16.24
C GLU A 225 -11.95 10.67 15.10
N TRP A 226 -10.86 10.54 14.33
CA TRP A 226 -10.78 9.58 13.22
C TRP A 226 -10.88 8.12 13.69
N PHE A 227 -10.21 7.76 14.79
CA PHE A 227 -10.30 6.41 15.36
C PHE A 227 -11.71 6.09 15.79
N GLU A 228 -12.32 6.94 16.63
CA GLU A 228 -13.64 6.64 17.18
C GLU A 228 -14.73 6.67 16.09
N MET A 229 -14.60 7.50 15.07
CA MET A 229 -15.49 7.48 13.90
C MET A 229 -15.38 6.15 13.14
N ASN A 230 -14.16 5.69 12.83
CA ASN A 230 -13.98 4.43 12.13
C ASN A 230 -14.45 3.22 12.96
N ARG A 231 -14.30 3.27 14.29
CA ARG A 231 -14.86 2.26 15.19
C ARG A 231 -16.39 2.25 15.16
N LEU A 232 -17.05 3.41 15.16
CA LEU A 232 -18.51 3.50 14.96
C LEU A 232 -18.95 2.96 13.60
N LEU A 233 -18.11 3.09 12.58
CA LEU A 233 -18.32 2.52 11.25
C LEU A 233 -18.04 1.01 11.17
N GLY A 234 -17.67 0.37 12.28
CA GLY A 234 -17.46 -1.07 12.39
C GLY A 234 -16.02 -1.54 12.22
N ALA A 235 -15.03 -0.64 12.23
CA ALA A 235 -13.63 -1.05 12.24
C ALA A 235 -13.27 -1.69 13.59
N SER A 236 -12.73 -2.91 13.54
CA SER A 236 -12.34 -3.69 14.72
C SER A 236 -10.84 -3.65 15.00
N HIS A 237 -10.01 -3.34 14.00
CA HIS A 237 -8.56 -3.27 14.17
C HIS A 237 -7.88 -2.33 13.16
N PHE A 238 -6.73 -1.76 13.53
CA PHE A 238 -5.96 -0.85 12.68
C PHE A 238 -4.49 -1.27 12.59
N TYR A 239 -3.93 -1.27 11.38
CA TYR A 239 -2.52 -1.48 11.14
C TYR A 239 -1.85 -0.13 10.87
N MET A 240 -0.84 0.18 11.67
CA MET A 240 -0.17 1.47 11.69
C MET A 240 1.33 1.28 11.67
N TYR A 241 2.03 2.22 11.04
CA TYR A 241 3.47 2.15 10.80
C TYR A 241 4.14 3.40 11.36
N ASN A 242 4.99 3.23 12.37
CA ASN A 242 5.69 4.30 13.07
C ASN A 242 7.06 4.57 12.40
N GLN A 243 7.15 5.61 11.58
CA GLN A 243 8.43 6.18 11.15
C GLN A 243 8.81 7.36 12.06
N SER A 244 7.87 8.28 12.31
CA SER A 244 8.08 9.42 13.21
C SER A 244 6.75 9.99 13.72
N LEU A 245 6.60 9.99 15.04
CA LEU A 245 5.43 10.48 15.79
C LEU A 245 5.84 11.53 16.82
N SER A 246 4.91 12.40 17.21
CA SER A 246 5.06 13.18 18.44
C SER A 246 4.80 12.32 19.68
N SER A 247 5.31 12.73 20.84
CA SER A 247 5.10 12.03 22.12
C SER A 247 3.61 11.90 22.49
N SER A 248 2.80 12.91 22.19
CA SER A 248 1.36 12.88 22.46
C SER A 248 0.64 11.83 21.61
N VAL A 249 0.98 11.73 20.32
CA VAL A 249 0.41 10.72 19.42
C VAL A 249 0.94 9.33 19.74
N GLU A 250 2.21 9.19 20.12
CA GLU A 250 2.76 7.91 20.56
C GLU A 250 2.01 7.39 21.80
N CYS A 251 1.77 8.24 22.79
CA CYS A 251 0.98 7.90 23.99
C CYS A 251 -0.47 7.51 23.64
N LEU A 252 -1.11 8.24 22.72
CA LEU A 252 -2.43 7.90 22.18
C LEU A 252 -2.45 6.50 21.58
N LEU A 253 -1.54 6.22 20.64
CA LEU A 253 -1.48 4.94 19.96
C LEU A 253 -1.18 3.80 20.94
N GLU A 254 -0.36 4.05 21.95
CA GLU A 254 -0.08 3.05 22.99
C GLU A 254 -1.34 2.66 23.80
N ASP A 255 -2.22 3.61 24.13
CA ASP A 255 -3.49 3.29 24.77
C ASP A 255 -4.37 2.40 23.88
N TYR A 256 -4.49 2.71 22.58
CA TYR A 256 -5.23 1.86 21.65
C TYR A 256 -4.56 0.49 21.43
N ARG A 257 -3.22 0.42 21.46
CA ARG A 257 -2.46 -0.83 21.35
C ARG A 257 -2.73 -1.75 22.53
N LYS A 258 -2.72 -1.21 23.75
CA LYS A 258 -3.06 -1.94 24.99
C LYS A 258 -4.49 -2.47 24.99
N LYS A 259 -5.42 -1.80 24.30
CA LYS A 259 -6.81 -2.27 24.10
C LYS A 259 -6.95 -3.35 23.01
N GLY A 260 -5.86 -3.74 22.34
CA GLY A 260 -5.90 -4.68 21.22
C GLY A 260 -6.48 -4.12 19.92
N LEU A 261 -6.66 -2.80 19.85
CA LEU A 261 -7.30 -2.14 18.69
C LEU A 261 -6.31 -1.84 17.57
N ILE A 262 -5.01 -1.73 17.86
CA ILE A 262 -4.01 -1.45 16.83
C ILE A 262 -2.84 -2.42 16.87
N THR A 263 -2.29 -2.67 15.69
CA THR A 263 -0.93 -3.18 15.50
C THR A 263 -0.07 -2.00 15.06
N LEU A 264 0.80 -1.52 15.96
CA LEU A 264 1.76 -0.45 15.69
C LEU A 264 3.12 -1.06 15.36
N LEU A 265 3.56 -0.93 14.12
CA LEU A 265 4.78 -1.56 13.59
C LEU A 265 5.90 -0.53 13.44
N SER A 266 7.14 -0.92 13.76
CA SER A 266 8.31 -0.07 13.49
C SER A 266 8.51 0.08 11.98
N TRP A 267 8.78 1.31 11.53
CA TRP A 267 8.88 1.62 10.09
C TRP A 267 10.09 2.49 9.74
N GLN A 268 11.26 2.09 10.27
CA GLN A 268 12.52 2.75 9.95
C GLN A 268 13.18 2.12 8.72
N LEU A 269 12.72 2.52 7.53
CA LEU A 269 13.35 2.14 6.26
C LEU A 269 14.55 3.06 5.97
N PRO A 270 15.79 2.55 5.94
CA PRO A 270 17.00 3.33 5.64
C PRO A 270 17.17 3.62 4.13
N ILE A 271 16.18 4.27 3.53
CA ILE A 271 16.18 4.82 2.17
C ILE A 271 15.60 6.24 2.24
N LEU A 272 16.22 7.19 1.55
CA LEU A 272 15.79 8.60 1.61
C LEU A 272 14.39 8.78 1.04
N SER A 273 13.42 9.09 1.91
CA SER A 273 12.03 9.32 1.51
C SER A 273 11.87 10.52 0.57
N LYS A 274 10.83 10.49 -0.26
CA LYS A 274 10.43 11.47 -1.30
C LYS A 274 11.40 11.61 -2.47
N VAL A 275 12.70 11.42 -2.25
CA VAL A 275 13.74 11.51 -3.27
C VAL A 275 14.02 10.15 -3.88
N GLU A 276 14.31 9.16 -3.04
CA GLU A 276 14.74 7.83 -3.47
C GLU A 276 13.59 6.81 -3.45
N ILE A 277 12.61 6.99 -2.55
CA ILE A 277 11.40 6.17 -2.45
C ILE A 277 10.17 7.02 -2.04
N ARG A 278 8.98 6.65 -2.52
CA ARG A 278 7.74 7.42 -2.26
C ARG A 278 7.21 7.19 -0.83
N THR A 279 6.96 8.28 -0.11
CA THR A 279 6.28 8.31 1.21
C THR A 279 6.78 7.21 2.16
N GLU A 280 8.07 7.24 2.50
CA GLU A 280 8.64 6.33 3.50
C GLU A 280 8.44 4.85 3.11
N GLY A 281 8.25 4.54 1.82
CA GLY A 281 7.93 3.19 1.36
C GLY A 281 6.48 2.76 1.59
N GLN A 282 5.50 3.68 1.51
CA GLN A 282 4.07 3.40 1.77
C GLN A 282 3.52 2.16 1.03
N PHE A 283 4.04 1.85 -0.17
CA PHE A 283 3.59 0.69 -0.93
C PHE A 283 4.07 -0.63 -0.31
N ALA A 284 5.22 -0.65 0.36
CA ALA A 284 5.62 -1.80 1.18
C ALA A 284 4.70 -1.92 2.40
N ALA A 285 4.31 -0.80 3.02
CA ALA A 285 3.39 -0.79 4.17
C ALA A 285 2.00 -1.32 3.80
N PHE A 286 1.40 -0.84 2.70
CA PHE A 286 0.10 -1.33 2.26
C PHE A 286 0.12 -2.83 1.95
N ASN A 287 1.19 -3.32 1.33
CA ASN A 287 1.28 -4.73 1.01
C ASN A 287 1.65 -5.58 2.24
N ASP A 288 2.49 -5.12 3.17
CA ASP A 288 2.62 -5.79 4.47
C ASP A 288 1.27 -5.90 5.19
N CYS A 289 0.51 -4.80 5.27
CA CYS A 289 -0.81 -4.78 5.89
C CYS A 289 -1.79 -5.76 5.21
N LEU A 290 -1.76 -5.83 3.88
CA LEU A 290 -2.55 -6.79 3.11
C LEU A 290 -2.30 -8.21 3.61
N TYR A 291 -1.04 -8.68 3.59
CA TYR A 291 -0.72 -10.06 3.94
C TYR A 291 -0.88 -10.33 5.44
N ARG A 292 -0.51 -9.38 6.30
CA ARG A 292 -0.67 -9.48 7.76
C ARG A 292 -2.12 -9.58 8.22
N SER A 293 -3.04 -9.00 7.45
CA SER A 293 -4.47 -9.00 7.76
C SER A 293 -5.22 -10.21 7.19
N MET A 294 -4.65 -10.96 6.24
CA MET A 294 -5.37 -12.03 5.52
C MET A 294 -5.99 -13.08 6.44
N SER A 295 -5.28 -13.44 7.51
CA SER A 295 -5.75 -14.47 8.45
C SER A 295 -6.75 -13.97 9.49
N ARG A 296 -7.01 -12.66 9.56
CA ARG A 296 -7.69 -12.02 10.71
C ARG A 296 -8.94 -11.22 10.36
N THR A 297 -9.15 -10.89 9.09
CA THR A 297 -10.28 -10.05 8.68
C THR A 297 -10.92 -10.51 7.37
N GLY A 298 -12.25 -10.39 7.29
CA GLY A 298 -13.01 -10.56 6.06
C GLY A 298 -12.90 -9.34 5.15
N TRP A 299 -12.76 -8.14 5.74
CA TRP A 299 -12.64 -6.88 5.03
C TRP A 299 -11.43 -6.06 5.48
N LEU A 300 -10.78 -5.43 4.51
CA LEU A 300 -9.66 -4.52 4.71
C LEU A 300 -9.93 -3.23 3.96
N LEU A 301 -9.94 -2.12 4.69
CA LEU A 301 -10.08 -0.78 4.15
C LEU A 301 -8.72 -0.09 4.14
N VAL A 302 -8.32 0.46 3.00
CA VAL A 302 -7.09 1.24 2.86
C VAL A 302 -7.47 2.71 2.75
N ILE A 303 -7.15 3.51 3.77
CA ILE A 303 -7.48 4.95 3.87
C ILE A 303 -6.36 5.69 4.61
N ASP A 304 -6.29 7.01 4.44
CA ASP A 304 -5.43 7.89 5.23
C ASP A 304 -6.16 8.39 6.49
N VAL A 305 -5.42 8.91 7.47
CA VAL A 305 -5.99 9.40 8.74
C VAL A 305 -6.77 10.71 8.61
N ASP A 306 -6.80 11.32 7.43
CA ASP A 306 -7.63 12.46 7.05
C ASP A 306 -8.83 12.06 6.18
N GLU A 307 -9.08 10.76 6.03
CA GLU A 307 -10.10 10.21 5.15
C GLU A 307 -11.07 9.28 5.91
N VAL A 308 -12.37 9.37 5.62
CA VAL A 308 -13.40 8.49 6.21
C VAL A 308 -14.42 8.10 5.13
N VAL A 309 -14.73 6.81 5.02
CA VAL A 309 -15.79 6.34 4.11
C VAL A 309 -17.13 6.34 4.84
N PHE A 310 -18.06 7.17 4.39
CA PHE A 310 -19.39 7.23 4.98
C PHE A 310 -20.41 6.45 4.14
N PRO A 311 -21.06 5.41 4.68
CA PRO A 311 -22.24 4.83 4.08
C PRO A 311 -23.41 5.81 4.14
N ARG A 312 -24.23 5.83 3.10
CA ARG A 312 -25.40 6.72 2.97
C ARG A 312 -26.68 6.09 3.48
N ARG A 313 -26.79 4.75 3.41
CA ARG A 313 -27.97 3.99 3.82
C ARG A 313 -27.68 3.19 5.10
N GLU A 314 -26.73 2.28 5.02
CA GLU A 314 -26.30 1.46 6.15
C GLU A 314 -25.63 2.30 7.26
N ARG A 315 -25.57 1.74 8.49
CA ARG A 315 -24.92 2.36 9.66
C ARG A 315 -23.45 2.00 9.82
N THR A 316 -23.00 0.92 9.19
CA THR A 316 -21.60 0.45 9.29
C THR A 316 -21.09 0.02 7.92
N LEU A 317 -19.76 0.02 7.76
CA LEU A 317 -19.09 -0.41 6.54
C LEU A 317 -19.21 -1.93 6.30
N PRO A 318 -19.09 -2.82 7.30
CA PRO A 318 -19.36 -4.25 7.10
C PRO A 318 -20.77 -4.51 6.58
N ALA A 319 -21.79 -3.80 7.11
CA ALA A 319 -23.16 -3.92 6.64
C ALA A 319 -23.31 -3.44 5.18
N LEU A 320 -22.70 -2.30 4.83
CA LEU A 320 -22.65 -1.82 3.45
C LEU A 320 -22.00 -2.85 2.51
N LEU A 321 -20.81 -3.35 2.87
CA LEU A 321 -20.04 -4.28 2.03
C LEU A 321 -20.77 -5.61 1.84
N THR A 322 -21.42 -6.11 2.90
CA THR A 322 -22.27 -7.31 2.85
C THR A 322 -23.47 -7.09 1.94
N SER A 323 -24.17 -5.96 2.09
CA SER A 323 -25.30 -5.55 1.25
C SER A 323 -24.91 -5.41 -0.23
N LEU A 324 -23.76 -4.77 -0.52
CA LEU A 324 -23.22 -4.64 -1.87
C LEU A 324 -22.88 -5.99 -2.50
N ARG A 325 -22.30 -6.94 -1.75
CA ARG A 325 -22.03 -8.28 -2.28
C ARG A 325 -23.30 -9.09 -2.49
N ALA A 326 -24.27 -8.98 -1.59
CA ALA A 326 -25.51 -9.74 -1.62
C ALA A 326 -26.39 -9.42 -2.84
N SER A 327 -26.23 -8.23 -3.46
CA SER A 327 -26.98 -7.85 -4.65
C SER A 327 -26.55 -8.55 -5.95
N TYR A 328 -25.50 -9.37 -5.93
CA TYR A 328 -25.01 -10.07 -7.12
C TYR A 328 -25.56 -11.51 -7.22
N GLN A 329 -26.08 -11.85 -8.40
CA GLN A 329 -26.53 -13.19 -8.75
C GLN A 329 -25.83 -13.69 -10.03
N PRO A 330 -25.18 -14.87 -10.01
CA PRO A 330 -24.88 -15.70 -8.84
C PRO A 330 -23.88 -15.00 -7.89
N ARG A 331 -23.92 -15.34 -6.61
CA ARG A 331 -23.02 -14.77 -5.57
C ARG A 331 -21.53 -14.98 -5.88
N SER A 332 -21.18 -15.98 -6.69
CA SER A 332 -19.82 -16.21 -7.18
C SER A 332 -19.26 -15.07 -8.03
N LYS A 333 -20.12 -14.22 -8.63
CA LYS A 333 -19.71 -13.02 -9.38
C LYS A 333 -19.57 -11.77 -8.52
N ALA A 334 -19.82 -11.86 -7.21
CA ALA A 334 -19.76 -10.70 -6.31
C ALA A 334 -18.32 -10.12 -6.23
N PRO A 335 -18.10 -8.82 -6.50
CA PRO A 335 -16.79 -8.19 -6.45
C PRO A 335 -16.11 -8.34 -5.10
N SER A 336 -14.79 -8.48 -5.13
CA SER A 336 -13.96 -8.62 -3.95
C SER A 336 -13.36 -7.30 -3.48
N ALA A 337 -13.43 -6.24 -4.29
CA ALA A 337 -13.00 -4.91 -3.93
C ALA A 337 -14.01 -3.84 -4.35
N PHE A 338 -14.24 -2.87 -3.48
CA PHE A 338 -15.20 -1.79 -3.62
C PHE A 338 -14.47 -0.45 -3.49
N LEU A 339 -14.48 0.34 -4.56
CA LEU A 339 -13.78 1.63 -4.65
C LEU A 339 -14.77 2.77 -4.35
N PHE A 340 -14.39 3.65 -3.44
CA PHE A 340 -15.16 4.82 -3.02
C PHE A 340 -14.57 6.08 -3.64
N ARG A 341 -15.41 6.87 -4.31
CA ARG A 341 -15.00 8.13 -4.94
C ARG A 341 -14.70 9.19 -3.87
N ASN A 342 -13.64 9.96 -4.12
CA ASN A 342 -13.18 11.02 -3.22
C ASN A 342 -13.98 12.30 -3.34
N ALA A 343 -14.34 12.88 -2.21
CA ALA A 343 -14.80 14.25 -2.10
C ALA A 343 -13.95 15.02 -1.08
N PHE A 344 -13.41 16.17 -1.50
CA PHE A 344 -12.64 17.02 -0.62
C PHE A 344 -13.53 17.89 0.26
N PHE A 345 -13.22 17.89 1.54
CA PHE A 345 -13.70 18.78 2.58
C PHE A 345 -12.52 19.66 3.00
N TYR A 346 -12.35 20.80 2.34
CA TYR A 346 -11.24 21.70 2.63
C TYR A 346 -11.43 22.40 3.97
N LEU A 347 -10.41 22.35 4.83
CA LEU A 347 -10.47 23.02 6.14
C LEU A 347 -10.42 24.55 6.05
N LEU A 348 -9.99 25.06 4.89
CA LEU A 348 -9.97 26.48 4.54
C LEU A 348 -11.37 27.06 4.35
N TRP A 349 -12.38 26.23 4.07
CA TRP A 349 -13.77 26.69 4.08
C TRP A 349 -14.24 26.98 5.49
N GLU A 350 -15.16 27.92 5.62
CA GLU A 350 -15.81 28.24 6.89
C GLU A 350 -16.50 27.03 7.50
N ASP A 351 -16.58 27.02 8.83
CA ASP A 351 -17.36 26.03 9.57
C ASP A 351 -18.85 26.21 9.27
N ASP A 352 -19.61 25.12 9.37
CA ASP A 352 -21.05 25.10 9.19
C ASP A 352 -21.73 25.93 10.29
N SER A 353 -22.32 27.07 9.92
CA SER A 353 -22.92 28.02 10.85
C SER A 353 -24.13 27.46 11.62
N GLU A 354 -24.75 26.39 11.12
CA GLU A 354 -25.88 25.74 11.78
C GLU A 354 -25.46 24.67 12.80
N VAL A 355 -24.15 24.41 12.94
CA VAL A 355 -23.64 23.31 13.75
C VAL A 355 -22.70 23.84 14.84
N ASN A 356 -23.17 23.79 16.07
CA ASN A 356 -22.30 23.97 17.23
C ASN A 356 -21.69 22.60 17.62
N SER A 357 -20.42 22.37 17.30
CA SER A 357 -19.68 21.14 17.65
C SER A 357 -18.17 21.38 17.65
N PRO A 358 -17.42 20.84 18.63
CA PRO A 358 -15.97 20.92 18.64
C PRO A 358 -15.30 19.97 17.62
N LEU A 359 -16.04 18.96 17.15
CA LEU A 359 -15.52 17.92 16.26
C LEU A 359 -15.40 18.40 14.81
N LEU A 360 -14.26 18.11 14.20
CA LEU A 360 -13.89 18.55 12.85
C LEU A 360 -14.91 18.07 11.80
N MET A 361 -15.26 16.78 11.82
CA MET A 361 -16.13 16.16 10.83
C MET A 361 -17.55 16.74 10.88
N PHE A 362 -17.94 17.36 11.99
CA PHE A 362 -19.27 17.93 12.18
C PHE A 362 -19.33 19.41 11.84
N ARG A 363 -18.25 20.16 12.07
CA ARG A 363 -18.16 21.57 11.67
C ARG A 363 -17.73 21.76 10.21
N LYS A 364 -16.94 20.85 9.64
CA LYS A 364 -16.50 20.89 8.23
C LYS A 364 -17.42 20.05 7.34
N THR A 365 -18.56 20.62 6.95
CA THR A 365 -19.60 19.93 6.16
C THR A 365 -19.56 20.30 4.66
N ARG A 366 -18.84 21.35 4.29
CA ARG A 366 -18.70 21.78 2.90
C ARG A 366 -17.73 20.88 2.15
N ARG A 367 -18.16 20.38 0.99
CA ARG A 367 -17.33 19.60 0.06
C ARG A 367 -17.44 20.07 -1.38
N TRP A 368 -16.51 19.63 -2.23
CA TRP A 368 -16.65 19.73 -3.69
C TRP A 368 -18.00 19.13 -4.13
N SER A 369 -18.75 19.84 -4.99
CA SER A 369 -20.08 19.38 -5.45
C SER A 369 -19.97 18.06 -6.20
N THR A 370 -18.97 17.94 -7.07
CA THR A 370 -18.73 16.75 -7.90
C THR A 370 -17.57 15.92 -7.33
N PRO A 371 -17.81 14.69 -6.86
CA PRO A 371 -16.76 13.78 -6.45
C PRO A 371 -15.81 13.42 -7.60
N HIS A 372 -14.55 13.15 -7.26
CA HIS A 372 -13.49 12.77 -8.21
C HIS A 372 -13.90 11.56 -9.04
N SER A 373 -13.38 11.45 -10.26
CA SER A 373 -13.55 10.24 -11.07
C SER A 373 -13.02 9.01 -10.34
N LEU A 374 -13.58 7.84 -10.68
CA LEU A 374 -13.14 6.57 -10.08
C LEU A 374 -11.65 6.35 -10.34
N LYS A 375 -10.92 5.79 -9.37
CA LYS A 375 -9.46 5.61 -9.35
C LYS A 375 -8.64 6.91 -9.26
N ASN A 376 -9.25 8.07 -9.44
CA ASN A 376 -8.62 9.35 -9.10
C ASN A 376 -8.87 9.65 -7.62
N ARG A 377 -7.84 9.47 -6.80
CA ARG A 377 -7.91 9.66 -5.34
C ARG A 377 -8.90 8.78 -4.60
N SER A 378 -9.46 7.77 -5.27
CA SER A 378 -10.37 6.81 -4.62
C SER A 378 -9.65 6.09 -3.49
N LYS A 379 -10.43 5.55 -2.57
CA LYS A 379 -9.97 4.59 -1.57
C LYS A 379 -10.87 3.38 -1.63
N TYR A 380 -10.50 2.27 -1.00
CA TYR A 380 -11.16 1.01 -1.29
C TYR A 380 -11.17 0.07 -0.09
N ALA A 381 -12.26 -0.67 0.02
CA ALA A 381 -12.38 -1.83 0.89
C ALA A 381 -12.33 -3.09 0.04
N LEU A 382 -11.64 -4.12 0.52
CA LEU A 382 -11.49 -5.38 -0.21
C LEU A 382 -11.49 -6.58 0.74
N ARG A 383 -11.65 -7.77 0.16
CA ARG A 383 -11.35 -9.03 0.82
C ARG A 383 -9.86 -9.34 0.69
N PRO A 384 -9.06 -9.34 1.77
CA PRO A 384 -7.59 -9.52 1.68
C PRO A 384 -7.15 -10.72 0.85
N ARG A 385 -7.83 -11.85 1.05
CA ARG A 385 -7.52 -13.11 0.36
C ARG A 385 -7.68 -13.03 -1.16
N ASP A 386 -8.45 -12.08 -1.66
CA ASP A 386 -8.72 -11.91 -3.09
C ASP A 386 -7.81 -10.85 -3.75
N ALA A 387 -6.83 -10.29 -3.02
CA ALA A 387 -5.88 -9.30 -3.54
C ALA A 387 -4.42 -9.74 -3.44
N VAL A 388 -3.64 -9.34 -4.44
CA VAL A 388 -2.21 -9.70 -4.57
C VAL A 388 -1.33 -8.47 -4.38
N GLU A 389 -1.77 -7.30 -4.87
CA GLU A 389 -1.00 -6.06 -4.80
C GLU A 389 -1.89 -4.84 -4.61
N LEU A 390 -1.68 -4.14 -3.50
CA LEU A 390 -2.36 -2.90 -3.14
C LEU A 390 -1.62 -1.67 -3.69
N GLY A 391 -2.39 -0.68 -4.14
CA GLY A 391 -1.92 0.66 -4.49
C GLY A 391 -2.51 1.74 -3.56
N ASN A 392 -2.18 3.00 -3.80
CA ASN A 392 -2.70 4.09 -2.96
C ASN A 392 -4.19 4.37 -3.23
N HIS A 393 -4.63 4.23 -4.49
CA HIS A 393 -5.99 4.62 -4.90
C HIS A 393 -6.87 3.49 -5.44
N PHE A 394 -6.28 2.35 -5.74
CA PHE A 394 -6.97 1.15 -6.21
C PHE A 394 -6.08 -0.08 -6.00
N VAL A 395 -6.67 -1.27 -6.12
CA VAL A 395 -5.94 -2.54 -6.11
C VAL A 395 -5.28 -2.75 -7.48
N TRP A 396 -3.97 -2.95 -7.51
CA TRP A 396 -3.21 -3.15 -8.75
C TRP A 396 -3.32 -4.55 -9.32
N GLU A 397 -3.42 -5.54 -8.45
CA GLU A 397 -3.51 -6.95 -8.83
C GLU A 397 -4.46 -7.67 -7.87
N LEU A 398 -5.51 -8.26 -8.43
CA LEU A 398 -6.44 -9.15 -7.74
C LEU A 398 -6.08 -10.61 -8.02
N ALA A 399 -6.48 -11.51 -7.13
CA ALA A 399 -6.34 -12.94 -7.33
C ALA A 399 -7.18 -13.41 -8.54
N PRO A 400 -6.84 -14.55 -9.18
CA PRO A 400 -7.62 -15.08 -10.29
C PRO A 400 -9.11 -15.21 -9.94
N GLY A 401 -9.99 -14.75 -10.84
CA GLY A 401 -11.45 -14.78 -10.66
C GLY A 401 -12.02 -13.65 -9.78
N ALA A 402 -11.18 -12.88 -9.08
CA ALA A 402 -11.64 -11.73 -8.30
C ALA A 402 -11.76 -10.46 -9.17
N SER A 403 -12.68 -9.57 -8.78
CA SER A 403 -12.94 -8.32 -9.49
C SER A 403 -13.15 -7.15 -8.52
N SER A 404 -13.03 -5.93 -9.05
CA SER A 404 -13.29 -4.69 -8.33
C SER A 404 -14.37 -3.86 -9.00
N ILE A 405 -15.17 -3.12 -8.23
CA ILE A 405 -16.16 -2.19 -8.75
C ILE A 405 -16.15 -0.85 -8.01
N GLY A 406 -16.54 0.21 -8.71
CA GLY A 406 -16.83 1.50 -8.08
C GLY A 406 -18.18 1.48 -7.37
N VAL A 407 -18.22 1.99 -6.14
CA VAL A 407 -19.45 2.18 -5.38
C VAL A 407 -20.11 3.48 -5.81
N ASN A 408 -21.42 3.43 -6.05
CA ASN A 408 -22.19 4.62 -6.38
C ASN A 408 -22.22 5.58 -5.18
N THR A 409 -22.14 6.88 -5.45
CA THR A 409 -22.04 7.93 -4.42
C THR A 409 -23.30 8.05 -3.56
N ASP A 410 -24.44 7.53 -4.04
CA ASP A 410 -25.68 7.40 -3.26
C ASP A 410 -25.64 6.25 -2.23
N ARG A 411 -24.66 5.34 -2.34
CA ARG A 411 -24.42 4.25 -1.38
C ARG A 411 -23.33 4.59 -0.39
N ALA A 412 -22.22 5.17 -0.85
CA ALA A 412 -21.13 5.62 0.01
C ALA A 412 -20.24 6.66 -0.67
N LEU A 413 -19.60 7.51 0.12
CA LEU A 413 -18.63 8.50 -0.35
C LEU A 413 -17.43 8.54 0.58
N LEU A 414 -16.23 8.72 0.01
CA LEU A 414 -15.03 9.02 0.78
C LEU A 414 -14.99 10.52 1.08
N HIS A 415 -15.01 10.87 2.36
CA HIS A 415 -14.80 12.22 2.84
C HIS A 415 -13.32 12.41 3.13
N HIS A 416 -12.67 13.34 2.43
CA HIS A 416 -11.25 13.67 2.61
C HIS A 416 -11.11 15.08 3.18
N TYR A 417 -10.82 15.17 4.48
CA TYR A 417 -10.69 16.40 5.23
C TYR A 417 -9.29 17.01 5.04
N ARG A 418 -9.18 17.97 4.13
CA ARG A 418 -7.89 18.38 3.59
C ARG A 418 -7.49 19.77 4.06
N MET A 419 -6.31 19.87 4.68
CA MET A 419 -5.81 21.13 5.24
C MET A 419 -5.40 22.14 4.16
N ASN A 420 -4.73 21.68 3.10
CA ASN A 420 -4.15 22.53 2.06
C ASN A 420 -4.61 22.12 0.67
N CYS A 421 -4.71 23.09 -0.25
CA CYS A 421 -4.92 22.83 -1.68
C CYS A 421 -3.79 21.97 -2.28
N GLU A 422 -4.09 21.27 -3.37
CA GLU A 422 -3.20 20.34 -4.09
C GLU A 422 -1.93 21.03 -4.60
N PHE A 423 -2.10 22.25 -5.10
CA PHE A 423 -1.08 23.00 -5.81
C PHE A 423 -0.65 24.26 -5.06
N GLY A 424 -0.93 24.33 -3.75
CA GLY A 424 -0.77 25.55 -2.95
C GLY A 424 -1.84 26.61 -3.25
N GLY A 425 -1.76 27.74 -2.54
CA GLY A 425 -2.74 28.83 -2.66
C GLY A 425 -4.13 28.47 -2.14
N VAL A 426 -5.15 29.15 -2.67
CA VAL A 426 -6.56 29.05 -2.22
C VAL A 426 -7.54 28.76 -3.37
N VAL A 427 -7.05 28.37 -4.56
CA VAL A 427 -7.93 28.11 -5.72
C VAL A 427 -8.89 26.96 -5.46
N CYS A 428 -8.50 25.98 -4.63
CA CYS A 428 -9.32 24.81 -4.34
C CYS A 428 -10.63 25.10 -3.59
N ILE A 429 -10.76 26.29 -2.97
CA ILE A 429 -11.99 26.71 -2.26
C ILE A 429 -12.93 27.54 -3.14
N GLN A 430 -12.51 27.92 -4.35
CA GLN A 430 -13.31 28.70 -5.31
C GLN A 430 -14.19 27.81 -6.21
N VAL A 431 -14.02 26.49 -6.15
CA VAL A 431 -14.79 25.55 -6.97
C VAL A 431 -16.23 25.40 -6.45
N PRO A 432 -17.17 24.94 -7.30
CA PRO A 432 -18.53 24.62 -6.87
C PRO A 432 -18.54 23.68 -5.67
N SER A 433 -19.27 24.06 -4.63
CA SER A 433 -19.35 23.32 -3.37
C SER A 433 -20.80 23.09 -2.94
N THR A 434 -20.99 22.08 -2.10
CA THR A 434 -22.27 21.72 -1.51
C THR A 434 -22.07 21.32 -0.04
N ILE A 435 -23.14 21.40 0.75
CA ILE A 435 -23.15 21.00 2.15
C ILE A 435 -23.48 19.50 2.22
N ASP A 436 -22.65 18.74 2.92
CA ASP A 436 -22.83 17.31 3.16
C ASP A 436 -22.70 17.01 4.64
N ARG A 437 -23.85 16.82 5.29
CA ARG A 437 -23.99 16.56 6.72
C ARG A 437 -24.06 15.07 7.06
N THR A 438 -23.65 14.18 6.17
CA THR A 438 -23.80 12.73 6.37
C THR A 438 -23.11 12.21 7.63
N ALA A 439 -21.98 12.80 8.01
CA ALA A 439 -21.27 12.45 9.24
C ALA A 439 -22.13 12.68 10.50
N HIS A 440 -23.11 13.60 10.46
CA HIS A 440 -23.97 13.91 11.61
C HIS A 440 -24.90 12.76 12.00
N ARG A 441 -25.05 11.71 11.17
CA ARG A 441 -25.78 10.49 11.54
C ARG A 441 -25.17 9.76 12.75
N TRP A 442 -23.93 10.07 13.11
CA TRP A 442 -23.21 9.54 14.27
C TRP A 442 -22.83 10.65 15.28
N LYS A 443 -23.53 11.80 15.24
CA LYS A 443 -23.12 13.00 15.98
C LYS A 443 -22.98 12.77 17.47
N ASP A 444 -24.02 12.24 18.07
CA ASP A 444 -24.10 12.10 19.52
C ASP A 444 -23.17 10.99 20.01
N GLU A 445 -23.13 9.84 19.31
CA GLU A 445 -22.24 8.74 19.70
C GLU A 445 -20.76 9.09 19.54
N LEU A 446 -20.38 9.84 18.49
CA LEU A 446 -18.99 10.24 18.29
C LEU A 446 -18.56 11.28 19.33
N LEU A 447 -19.42 12.27 19.63
CA LEU A 447 -19.10 13.31 20.60
C LEU A 447 -18.84 12.72 21.99
N ASP A 448 -19.69 11.79 22.43
CA ASP A 448 -19.53 11.07 23.69
C ASP A 448 -18.21 10.27 23.72
N ARG A 449 -17.95 9.47 22.68
CA ARG A 449 -16.73 8.65 22.57
C ARG A 449 -15.46 9.48 22.57
N VAL A 450 -15.41 10.53 21.76
CA VAL A 450 -14.22 11.40 21.65
C VAL A 450 -13.98 12.12 22.97
N THR A 451 -15.03 12.65 23.60
CA THR A 451 -14.90 13.37 24.88
C THR A 451 -14.47 12.44 26.01
N THR A 452 -15.05 11.25 26.09
CA THR A 452 -14.68 10.22 27.07
C THR A 452 -13.24 9.76 26.88
N GLN A 453 -12.85 9.45 25.64
CA GLN A 453 -11.50 9.01 25.33
C GLN A 453 -10.46 10.12 25.56
N ARG A 454 -10.78 11.37 25.21
CA ARG A 454 -9.91 12.53 25.46
C ARG A 454 -9.66 12.72 26.95
N LYS A 455 -10.71 12.72 27.79
CA LYS A 455 -10.57 12.84 29.25
C LYS A 455 -9.68 11.74 29.83
N LYS A 456 -9.82 10.51 29.34
CA LYS A 456 -8.96 9.38 29.75
C LYS A 456 -7.48 9.64 29.41
N LEU A 457 -7.21 10.11 28.21
CA LEU A 457 -5.84 10.37 27.74
C LEU A 457 -5.20 11.59 28.41
N GLU A 458 -5.99 12.61 28.73
CA GLU A 458 -5.57 13.74 29.57
C GLU A 458 -5.20 13.27 30.99
N ALA A 459 -6.02 12.41 31.60
CA ALA A 459 -5.70 11.82 32.90
C ALA A 459 -4.45 10.94 32.86
N ALA A 460 -4.16 10.30 31.73
CA ALA A 460 -2.95 9.52 31.50
C ALA A 460 -1.71 10.38 31.13
N GLY A 461 -1.86 11.71 31.02
CA GLY A 461 -0.77 12.61 30.68
C GLY A 461 -0.33 12.60 29.22
N CYS A 462 -1.11 12.01 28.31
CA CYS A 462 -0.78 11.97 26.88
C CYS A 462 -0.89 13.35 26.20
N VAL A 463 -1.74 14.23 26.72
CA VAL A 463 -1.94 15.59 26.21
C VAL A 463 -2.21 16.52 27.39
N GLN A 464 -1.76 17.77 27.27
CA GLN A 464 -2.05 18.77 28.30
C GLN A 464 -3.55 19.05 28.35
N LYS A 465 -4.08 19.29 29.55
CA LYS A 465 -5.44 19.82 29.71
C LYS A 465 -5.52 21.14 28.94
N VAL A 466 -6.53 21.25 28.08
CA VAL A 466 -6.90 22.56 27.53
C VAL A 466 -7.51 23.33 28.69
N VAL A 467 -6.69 24.15 29.35
CA VAL A 467 -7.17 25.11 30.34
C VAL A 467 -7.86 26.22 29.57
N GLY A 468 -9.20 26.23 29.65
CA GLY A 468 -10.14 27.29 29.25
C GLY A 468 -9.73 28.26 28.13
N GLN A 469 -10.47 28.22 27.02
CA GLN A 469 -10.84 29.43 26.29
C GLN A 469 -12.27 29.80 26.64
#